data_AF-A0A4S2GZY9-F1
#
_entry.id   AF-A0A4S2GZY9-F1
#
_cell.length_a   1.000
_cell.length_b   1.000
_cell.length_c   1.000
_cell.angle_alpha   90.00
_cell.angle_beta   90.00
_cell.angle_gamma   90.00
#
_symmetry.space_group_name_H-M   'P 1'
#
loop_
_entity.id
_entity.type
_entity.pdbx_description
1 polymer ?
#
loop_
_entity_poly.entity_id
_entity_poly.type
_entity_poly.pdbx_seq_one_letter_code
_entity_poly.pdbx_strand_id
1 'polypeptide(L)' 'MGAGGKAPALTLADCVHDACPWSGDPVSADALTVHRGPDGKTHVVGFCNPGCRDKFEAATAQFDAAIAAQEGKSHG' A
#
# COMPACT_ATOMS: atom_id res chain seq x y z
N MET A 1 18.97 25.82 5.52
CA MET A 1 18.97 24.82 4.44
C MET A 1 18.32 23.57 5.03
N GLY A 2 17.06 23.30 4.71
CA GLY A 2 16.25 22.30 5.40
C GLY A 2 16.65 20.87 5.02
N ALA A 3 16.92 20.03 6.02
CA ALA A 3 17.11 18.60 5.87
C ALA A 3 15.74 17.93 5.67
N GLY A 4 15.32 17.76 4.41
CA GLY A 4 14.21 16.88 4.04
C GLY A 4 14.69 15.44 4.11
N GLY A 5 14.44 14.75 5.23
CA GLY A 5 14.78 13.34 5.41
C GLY A 5 14.09 12.50 4.33
N LYS A 6 14.86 11.96 3.40
CA LYS A 6 14.39 10.97 2.43
C LYS A 6 14.02 9.71 3.21
N ALA A 7 12.73 9.35 3.23
CA ALA A 7 12.31 8.04 3.72
C ALA A 7 13.18 6.96 3.03
N PRO A 8 13.61 5.91 3.75
CA PRO A 8 14.37 4.83 3.14
C PRO A 8 13.59 4.28 1.93
N ALA A 9 14.30 3.97 0.85
CA ALA A 9 13.69 3.35 -0.31
C ALA A 9 13.15 1.98 0.09
N LEU A 10 11.92 1.66 -0.32
CA LEU A 10 11.29 0.35 -0.07
C LEU A 10 12.13 -0.75 -0.75
N THR A 11 12.24 -1.90 -0.09
CA THR A 11 13.01 -3.04 -0.60
C THR A 11 12.17 -4.30 -0.68
N LEU A 12 12.56 -5.23 -1.57
CA LEU A 12 11.92 -6.55 -1.66
C LEU A 12 12.06 -7.36 -0.36
N ALA A 13 13.11 -7.12 0.43
CA ALA A 13 13.32 -7.82 1.70
C ALA A 13 12.29 -7.43 2.76
N ASP A 14 11.74 -6.21 2.67
CA ASP A 14 10.69 -5.74 3.57
C ASP A 14 9.28 -6.17 3.12
N CYS A 15 9.15 -6.63 1.87
CA CYS A 15 7.88 -7.02 1.28
C CYS A 15 7.34 -8.28 1.97
N VAL A 16 6.12 -8.21 2.48
CA VAL A 16 5.51 -9.30 3.26
C VAL A 16 5.06 -10.51 2.43
N HIS A 17 5.22 -10.45 1.10
CA HIS A 17 4.88 -11.52 0.17
C HIS A 17 5.76 -11.45 -1.09
N ASP A 18 5.89 -12.56 -1.81
CA ASP A 18 6.76 -12.70 -2.99
C ASP A 18 6.03 -12.72 -4.34
N ALA A 19 4.72 -12.99 -4.35
CA ALA A 19 3.90 -13.07 -5.56
C ALA A 19 2.81 -11.98 -5.58
N CYS A 20 2.59 -11.37 -6.75
CA CYS A 20 1.58 -10.36 -6.98
C CYS A 20 0.18 -10.94 -6.70
N PRO A 21 -0.62 -10.33 -5.82
CA PRO A 21 -1.95 -10.86 -5.47
C PRO A 21 -2.96 -10.82 -6.63
N TRP A 22 -2.62 -10.15 -7.73
CA TRP A 22 -3.52 -9.92 -8.86
C TRP A 22 -3.31 -10.92 -9.98
N SER A 23 -2.06 -11.25 -10.30
CA SER A 23 -1.70 -12.13 -11.40
C SER A 23 -1.01 -13.43 -10.96
N GLY A 24 -0.42 -13.46 -9.76
CA GLY A 24 0.44 -14.54 -9.29
C GLY A 24 1.90 -14.43 -9.76
N ASP A 25 2.25 -13.44 -10.60
CA ASP A 25 3.64 -13.23 -11.04
C ASP A 25 4.52 -12.70 -9.90
N PRO A 26 5.85 -12.87 -9.95
CA PRO A 26 6.76 -12.35 -8.93
C PRO A 26 6.64 -10.84 -8.70
N VAL A 27 6.81 -10.41 -7.45
CA VAL A 27 6.88 -8.99 -7.09
C VAL A 27 8.12 -8.34 -7.70
N SER A 28 7.96 -7.11 -8.19
CA SER A 28 9.04 -6.28 -8.71
C SER A 28 9.42 -5.16 -7.73
N ALA A 29 10.72 -4.87 -7.64
CA ALA A 29 11.26 -3.87 -6.72
C ALA A 29 10.82 -2.42 -7.05
N ASP A 30 10.41 -2.16 -8.29
CA ASP A 30 9.88 -0.86 -8.74
C ASP A 30 8.37 -0.70 -8.46
N ALA A 31 7.73 -1.76 -7.99
CA ALA A 31 6.29 -1.86 -7.79
C ALA A 31 5.93 -2.12 -6.31
N LEU A 32 6.72 -1.57 -5.39
CA LEU A 32 6.48 -1.63 -3.95
C LEU A 32 5.69 -0.40 -3.47
N THR A 33 4.86 -0.59 -2.45
CA THR A 33 4.22 0.48 -1.68
C THR A 33 4.04 0.05 -0.22
N VAL A 34 3.50 0.95 0.60
CA VAL A 34 3.18 0.69 2.00
C VAL A 34 1.68 0.58 2.21
N HIS A 35 1.26 -0.35 3.07
CA HIS A 35 -0.14 -0.53 3.43
C HIS A 35 -0.29 -0.67 4.94
N ARG A 36 -1.38 -0.10 5.49
CA ARG A 36 -1.69 -0.21 6.90
C ARG A 36 -2.39 -1.53 7.19
N GLY A 37 -1.75 -2.38 7.98
CA GLY A 37 -2.28 -3.66 8.41
C GLY A 37 -3.32 -3.53 9.54
N PRO A 38 -4.05 -4.62 9.82
CA PRO A 38 -5.02 -4.70 10.92
C PRO A 38 -4.38 -4.59 12.30
N ASP A 39 -3.08 -4.87 12.41
CA ASP A 39 -2.27 -4.64 13.61
C ASP A 39 -1.95 -3.15 13.86
N GLY A 40 -2.45 -2.27 13.00
CA GLY A 40 -2.25 -0.82 13.06
C GLY A 40 -0.90 -0.34 12.54
N LYS A 41 -0.03 -1.25 12.08
CA LYS A 41 1.31 -0.94 11.56
C LYS A 41 1.31 -0.79 10.05
N THR A 42 2.39 -0.20 9.55
CA THR A 42 2.65 -0.10 8.12
C THR A 42 3.53 -1.27 7.67
N HIS A 43 3.11 -1.95 6.59
CA HIS A 43 3.81 -3.08 5.99
C HIS A 43 4.16 -2.75 4.55
N VAL A 44 5.30 -3.24 4.06
CA VAL A 44 5.65 -3.14 2.64
C VAL A 44 4.95 -4.25 1.88
N VAL A 45 4.23 -3.90 0.82
CA VAL A 45 3.55 -4.81 -0.09
C VAL A 45 4.03 -4.53 -1.51
N GLY A 46 3.89 -5.52 -2.39
CA GLY A 46 4.47 -5.46 -3.72
C GLY A 46 3.58 -5.99 -4.82
N PHE A 47 3.93 -5.63 -6.06
CA PHE A 47 3.18 -6.03 -7.23
C PHE A 47 4.12 -6.42 -8.37
N CYS A 48 3.62 -7.10 -9.39
CA CYS A 48 4.45 -7.48 -10.54
C CYS A 48 4.84 -6.30 -11.44
N ASN A 49 4.13 -5.17 -11.34
CA ASN A 49 4.44 -3.94 -12.05
C ASN A 49 3.79 -2.72 -11.37
N PRO A 50 4.27 -1.49 -11.67
CA PRO A 50 3.68 -0.26 -11.14
C PRO A 50 2.19 -0.11 -11.41
N GLY A 51 1.69 -0.57 -12.57
CA GLY A 51 0.26 -0.47 -12.88
C GLY A 51 -0.65 -1.27 -11.94
N CYS A 52 -0.20 -2.41 -11.42
CA CYS A 52 -0.94 -3.16 -10.40
C CYS A 52 -0.85 -2.47 -9.03
N ARG A 53 0.31 -1.92 -8.68
CA ARG A 53 0.50 -1.11 -7.46
C ARG A 53 -0.44 0.09 -7.45
N ASP A 54 -0.44 0.87 -8.52
CA ASP A 54 -1.20 2.13 -8.59
C ASP A 54 -2.71 1.88 -8.48
N LYS A 55 -3.19 0.79 -9.08
CA LYS A 55 -4.59 0.41 -8.95
C LYS A 55 -4.95 -0.06 -7.54
N PHE A 56 -4.02 -0.71 -6.82
CA PHE A 56 -4.20 -1.01 -5.40
C PHE A 56 -4.27 0.27 -4.57
N GLU A 57 -3.34 1.21 -4.74
CA GLU A 57 -3.32 2.48 -4.00
C GLU A 57 -4.61 3.29 -4.22
N ALA A 58 -5.09 3.34 -5.47
CA ALA A 58 -6.36 3.98 -5.79
C ALA A 58 -7.54 3.31 -5.08
N ALA A 59 -7.60 1.98 -5.09
CA ALA A 59 -8.66 1.23 -4.42
C ALA A 59 -8.63 1.44 -2.90
N THR A 60 -7.45 1.36 -2.27
CA THR A 60 -7.33 1.60 -0.81
C THR A 60 -7.74 3.01 -0.44
N ALA A 61 -7.35 4.03 -1.22
CA ALA A 61 -7.75 5.41 -0.96
C ALA A 61 -9.27 5.60 -1.09
N GLN A 62 -9.92 4.93 -2.05
CA GLN A 62 -11.37 4.94 -2.19
C GLN A 62 -12.06 4.27 -0.99
N PHE A 63 -11.53 3.16 -0.50
CA PHE A 63 -12.08 2.48 0.68
C PHE A 63 -11.91 3.32 1.95
N ASP A 64 -10.73 3.91 2.17
CA ASP A 64 -10.46 4.78 3.32
C ASP A 64 -11.41 5.98 3.33
N ALA A 65 -11.60 6.63 2.17
CA ALA A 65 -12.55 7.73 2.03
C ALA A 65 -13.99 7.30 2.30
N ALA A 66 -14.40 6.13 1.81
CA ALA A 66 -15.74 5.58 2.05
C ALA A 66 -15.97 5.24 3.53
N ILE A 67 -15.00 4.61 4.20
CA ILE A 67 -15.06 4.27 5.63
C ILE A 67 -15.11 5.54 6.47
N ALA A 68 -14.25 6.53 6.20
CA ALA A 68 -14.29 7.82 6.90
C ALA A 68 -15.65 8.52 6.77
N ALA A 69 -16.30 8.40 5.61
CA ALA A 69 -17.66 8.91 5.40
C ALA A 69 -18.75 8.11 6.13
N GLN A 70 -18.55 6.80 6.35
CA GLN A 70 -19.45 5.96 7.16
C GLN A 70 -19.38 6.30 8.65
N GLU A 71 -18.17 6.55 9.19
CA GLU A 71 -18.00 6.91 10.61
C GLU A 71 -18.68 8.25 10.96
N GLY A 72 -18.73 9.18 10.01
CA GLY A 72 -19.52 10.43 10.13
C GLY A 72 -21.03 10.24 9.95
N LYS A 73 -21.46 9.06 9.48
CA LYS A 73 -22.85 8.65 9.25
C LYS A 73 -23.35 7.67 10.32
N SER A 74 -22.79 7.72 11.54
CA SER A 74 -23.25 6.92 12.69
C SER A 74 -24.78 6.80 12.66
N HIS A 75 -25.25 5.59 12.35
CA HIS A 75 -26.66 5.25 12.33
C HIS A 75 -27.16 5.42 13.76
N GLY A 76 -27.96 6.46 13.99
CA GLY A 76 -28.73 6.63 15.22
C GLY A 76 -29.76 5.53 15.39
#